data_AF-A0A7S1B8M6-F1
#
_entry.id   AF-A0A7S1B8M6-F1
#
_cell.length_a   1.000
_cell.length_b   1.000
_cell.length_c   1.000
_cell.angle_alpha   90.00
_cell.angle_beta   90.00
_cell.angle_gamma   90.00
#
_symmetry.space_group_name_H-M   'P 1'
#
loop_
_entity.id
_entity.type
_entity.pdbx_description
1 polymer ?
#
loop_
_entity_poly.entity_id
_entity_poly.type
_entity_poly.pdbx_seq_one_letter_code
_entity_poly.pdbx_strand_id
1 'polypeptide(L)'
;LDKRKSEIQCTITAPTMTIVANERVVQPKELYDFIESENWDAATNLIKSVQEGRVAVAIDKRKSLYAQYGDPWDLKNLSLPTVTNLHQCNNQSSINSTEDNEEDTVAKQIERLVHYTDGIGRTALHLVCGKEGPLEVVLLLLSLSDSLISTKGNAKCLPLHHACYYYRGRTDVNTQTAVITKLLSTYPAAASELTIFGYSPLTCACLSGVPLTCILPLLEASPSMVKLPNNENLYPINYVWDKLLKCLRSSKVSRPPFQDETHPLWEQICYLVKVAYYEVPPSKLPSSIGDYGLLSCAAMTDCPFSLLEYIVQNCGSQASVPFESKDGNVDLPLHFVLEMRDEPCHDQSCSSSQSGGSVGGSVFENKFGFVDTGSKIHSDRRKQSVTDLLISTCPTSCRQLSRRNNQTPLATAILQGKRTFDTGLRTLVEMAPQSLETRDINTHMYPFMLAASTASYVPNEEEFKSYQKHSLNISYQLLRACPTVLRTFMTA
;
A
#
# COMPACT_ATOMS: atom_id res chain seq x y z
N LEU A 1 38.51 21.98 -51.59
CA LEU A 1 38.07 22.77 -52.76
C LEU A 1 36.69 22.21 -53.10
N ASP A 2 35.55 22.77 -52.71
CA ASP A 2 35.20 24.14 -52.36
C ASP A 2 34.07 24.19 -51.32
N LYS A 3 34.15 25.21 -50.45
CA LYS A 3 33.15 25.59 -49.46
C LYS A 3 32.02 26.38 -50.15
N ARG A 4 30.76 26.00 -49.91
CA ARG A 4 29.63 26.94 -49.91
C ARG A 4 28.78 26.73 -48.66
N LYS A 5 29.13 27.49 -47.62
CA LYS A 5 28.22 27.81 -46.50
C LYS A 5 27.32 28.96 -46.98
N SER A 6 26.03 28.72 -47.09
CA SER A 6 25.02 29.78 -47.19
C SER A 6 24.58 30.14 -45.77
N GLU A 7 25.09 31.27 -45.27
CA GLU A 7 24.55 31.95 -44.09
C GLU A 7 23.18 32.54 -44.44
N ILE A 8 22.13 31.98 -43.86
CA ILE A 8 20.81 32.63 -43.79
C ILE A 8 20.78 33.32 -42.43
N GLN A 9 21.03 34.62 -42.45
CA GLN A 9 20.91 35.49 -41.29
C GLN A 9 19.43 35.79 -41.07
N CYS A 10 18.78 35.00 -40.22
CA CYS A 10 17.40 35.24 -39.80
C CYS A 10 17.43 36.23 -38.64
N THR A 11 17.30 37.53 -38.93
CA THR A 11 17.04 38.57 -37.92
C THR A 11 15.64 38.36 -37.35
N ILE A 12 15.56 37.64 -36.23
CA ILE A 12 14.36 37.60 -35.38
C ILE A 12 14.38 38.87 -34.54
N THR A 13 13.67 39.90 -35.00
CA THR A 13 13.28 41.02 -34.13
C THR A 13 12.30 40.50 -33.09
N ALA A 14 12.74 40.40 -31.83
CA ALA A 14 11.86 40.11 -30.71
C ALA A 14 10.72 41.15 -30.69
N PRO A 15 9.45 40.73 -30.71
CA PRO A 15 8.35 41.67 -30.63
C PRO A 15 8.37 42.32 -29.25
N THR A 16 8.70 43.61 -29.20
CA THR A 16 8.48 44.45 -28.02
C THR A 16 6.96 44.54 -27.85
N MET A 17 6.39 43.68 -27.01
CA MET A 17 4.96 43.73 -26.67
C MET A 17 4.71 45.03 -25.91
N THR A 18 4.17 46.03 -26.60
CA THR A 18 3.66 47.25 -25.99
C THR A 18 2.42 46.88 -25.18
N ILE A 19 2.57 46.85 -23.86
CA ILE A 19 1.53 46.52 -22.88
C ILE A 19 0.35 47.51 -23.05
N VAL A 20 -0.84 46.99 -23.34
CA VAL A 20 -2.05 47.79 -23.56
C VAL A 20 -2.71 48.09 -22.21
N ALA A 21 -2.92 49.38 -21.94
CA ALA A 21 -3.20 50.01 -20.64
C ALA A 21 -4.56 49.73 -19.95
N ASN A 22 -5.14 48.53 -20.10
CA ASN A 22 -6.32 48.12 -19.32
C ASN A 22 -6.01 46.84 -18.52
N GLU A 23 -4.95 46.89 -17.71
CA GLU A 23 -4.54 45.76 -16.89
C GLU A 23 -5.47 45.61 -15.69
N ARG A 24 -6.41 44.67 -15.79
CA ARG A 24 -7.05 44.14 -14.60
C ARG A 24 -5.96 43.50 -13.74
N VAL A 25 -5.77 44.02 -12.53
CA VAL A 25 -4.90 43.40 -11.52
C VAL A 25 -5.72 42.40 -10.72
N VAL A 26 -5.26 41.15 -10.64
CA VAL A 26 -5.91 40.08 -9.87
C VAL A 26 -5.06 39.68 -8.67
N GLN A 27 -5.72 39.27 -7.59
CA GLN A 27 -5.03 38.67 -6.45
C GLN A 27 -4.74 37.19 -6.74
N PRO A 28 -3.59 36.62 -6.33
CA PRO A 28 -3.32 35.18 -6.47
C PRO A 28 -4.43 34.29 -5.89
N LYS A 29 -5.06 34.76 -4.80
CA LYS A 29 -6.20 34.12 -4.15
C LYS A 29 -7.42 33.96 -5.07
N GLU A 30 -7.62 34.82 -6.08
CA GLU A 30 -8.77 34.68 -7.00
C GLU A 30 -8.77 33.33 -7.73
N LEU A 31 -7.59 32.81 -8.11
CA LEU A 31 -7.49 31.48 -8.72
C LEU A 31 -7.97 30.39 -7.75
N TYR A 32 -7.64 30.53 -6.47
CA TYR A 32 -8.06 29.62 -5.41
C TYR A 32 -9.55 29.66 -5.20
N ASP A 33 -10.14 30.86 -5.13
CA ASP A 33 -11.56 31.04 -4.95
C ASP A 33 -12.34 30.43 -6.14
N PHE A 34 -11.82 30.53 -7.37
CA PHE A 34 -12.40 29.83 -8.53
C PHE A 34 -12.27 28.31 -8.44
N ILE A 35 -11.13 27.76 -8.03
CA ILE A 35 -10.94 26.32 -7.85
C ILE A 35 -11.81 25.78 -6.71
N GLU A 36 -11.89 26.46 -5.58
CA GLU A 36 -12.67 26.04 -4.41
C GLU A 36 -14.18 26.03 -4.71
N SER A 37 -14.64 26.99 -5.51
CA SER A 37 -16.01 27.08 -6.03
C SER A 37 -16.27 26.16 -7.23
N GLU A 38 -15.26 25.36 -7.65
CA GLU A 38 -15.35 24.43 -8.79
C GLU A 38 -15.69 25.14 -10.12
N ASN A 39 -15.36 26.45 -10.25
CA ASN A 39 -15.54 27.25 -11.46
C ASN A 39 -14.32 27.10 -12.39
N TRP A 40 -14.24 25.93 -13.04
CA TRP A 40 -13.10 25.55 -13.88
C TRP A 40 -12.88 26.45 -15.09
N ASP A 41 -13.95 26.98 -15.68
CA ASP A 41 -13.86 27.91 -16.81
C ASP A 41 -13.23 29.24 -16.39
N ALA A 42 -13.65 29.81 -15.26
CA ALA A 42 -13.05 31.03 -14.73
C ALA A 42 -11.58 30.82 -14.35
N ALA A 43 -11.25 29.69 -13.70
CA ALA A 43 -9.87 29.33 -13.39
C ALA A 43 -9.01 29.22 -14.66
N THR A 44 -9.51 28.51 -15.69
CA THR A 44 -8.83 28.35 -16.98
C THR A 44 -8.60 29.69 -17.68
N ASN A 45 -9.65 30.53 -17.75
CA ASN A 45 -9.57 31.84 -18.39
C ASN A 45 -8.63 32.79 -17.65
N LEU A 46 -8.61 32.74 -16.32
CA LEU A 46 -7.67 33.50 -15.51
C LEU A 46 -6.23 33.10 -15.83
N ILE A 47 -5.95 31.78 -15.81
CA ILE A 47 -4.61 31.26 -16.08
C ILE A 47 -4.14 31.68 -17.48
N LYS A 48 -4.96 31.46 -18.51
CA LYS A 48 -4.63 31.87 -19.88
C LYS A 48 -4.43 33.38 -20.01
N SER A 49 -5.24 34.18 -19.35
CA SER A 49 -5.12 35.64 -19.39
C SER A 49 -3.82 36.14 -18.75
N VAL A 50 -3.34 35.49 -17.69
CA VAL A 50 -2.04 35.79 -17.10
C VAL A 50 -0.90 35.34 -18.03
N GLN A 51 -1.00 34.15 -18.65
CA GLN A 51 -0.01 33.70 -19.66
C GLN A 51 0.14 34.66 -20.85
N GLU A 52 -0.97 35.24 -21.29
CA GLU A 52 -1.02 36.17 -22.42
C GLU A 52 -0.64 37.61 -22.01
N GLY A 53 -0.32 37.86 -20.73
CA GLY A 53 -0.01 39.21 -20.21
C GLY A 53 -1.20 40.17 -20.23
N ARG A 54 -2.44 39.66 -20.32
CA ARG A 54 -3.67 40.48 -20.28
C ARG A 54 -4.09 40.87 -18.87
N VAL A 55 -3.61 40.15 -17.88
CA VAL A 55 -3.99 40.29 -16.48
C VAL A 55 -2.71 40.26 -15.64
N ALA A 56 -2.50 41.30 -14.84
CA ALA A 56 -1.36 41.40 -13.94
C ALA A 56 -1.68 40.75 -12.59
N VAL A 57 -0.72 40.04 -11.99
CA VAL A 57 -0.90 39.36 -10.70
C VAL A 57 -0.31 40.21 -9.57
N ALA A 58 -1.16 40.65 -8.65
CA ALA A 58 -0.75 41.46 -7.50
C ALA A 58 0.28 40.73 -6.63
N ILE A 59 1.24 41.49 -6.12
CA ILE A 59 2.18 40.99 -5.10
C ILE A 59 1.42 40.85 -3.78
N ASP A 60 1.27 39.61 -3.30
CA ASP A 60 0.73 39.40 -1.96
C ASP A 60 1.78 39.82 -0.91
N LYS A 61 1.53 40.96 -0.26
CA LYS A 61 2.40 41.49 0.80
C LYS A 61 2.31 40.69 2.10
N ARG A 62 1.38 39.73 2.20
CA ARG A 62 1.32 38.80 3.32
C ARG A 62 2.46 37.79 3.16
N LYS A 63 3.67 38.17 3.55
CA LYS A 63 4.73 37.19 3.83
C LYS A 63 4.12 36.10 4.73
N SER A 64 4.23 34.86 4.28
CA SER A 64 3.69 33.64 4.90
C SER A 64 3.85 33.64 6.43
N LEU A 65 2.85 34.17 7.13
CA LEU A 65 2.71 34.11 8.58
C LEU A 65 2.34 32.68 9.04
N TYR A 66 1.99 31.79 8.10
CA TYR A 66 1.54 30.44 8.36
C TYR A 66 2.66 29.41 8.57
N ALA A 67 3.93 29.77 8.31
CA ALA A 67 5.06 28.91 8.66
C ALA A 67 5.24 28.69 10.19
N GLN A 68 4.47 29.40 11.04
CA GLN A 68 4.58 29.34 12.51
C GLN A 68 3.47 28.56 13.24
N TYR A 69 2.38 28.17 12.58
CA TYR A 69 1.25 27.52 13.26
C TYR A 69 1.22 26.01 12.98
N GLY A 70 1.23 25.22 14.07
CA GLY A 70 1.27 23.75 14.06
C GLY A 70 0.02 23.09 13.45
N ASP A 71 0.18 21.80 13.12
CA ASP A 71 -0.69 20.99 12.26
C ASP A 71 -2.17 20.94 12.74
N PRO A 72 -3.15 21.36 11.91
CA PRO A 72 -4.57 21.34 12.26
C PRO A 72 -5.23 19.94 12.23
N TRP A 73 -4.51 18.88 11.87
CA TRP A 73 -5.08 17.53 11.65
C TRP A 73 -4.81 16.51 12.76
N ASP A 74 -4.68 16.92 14.01
CA ASP A 74 -4.78 16.00 15.15
C ASP A 74 -6.21 15.46 15.29
N LEU A 75 -6.53 14.44 14.48
CA LEU A 75 -7.84 13.79 14.32
C LEU A 75 -8.38 13.18 15.62
N LYS A 76 -7.61 13.18 16.71
CA LYS A 76 -8.05 12.66 18.02
C LYS A 76 -8.79 13.69 18.88
N ASN A 77 -8.82 14.97 18.50
CA ASN A 77 -9.47 16.03 19.29
C ASN A 77 -10.39 16.95 18.45
N LEU A 78 -11.41 16.40 17.79
CA LEU A 78 -12.48 17.18 17.16
C LEU A 78 -13.49 17.71 18.20
N SER A 79 -13.04 18.64 19.05
CA SER A 79 -13.89 19.71 19.56
C SER A 79 -13.45 21.01 18.88
N LEU A 80 -14.16 21.38 17.80
CA LEU A 80 -13.91 22.60 17.04
C LEU A 80 -13.87 23.82 17.97
N PRO A 81 -12.79 24.62 18.02
CA PRO A 81 -12.88 25.98 18.54
C PRO A 81 -13.68 26.80 17.53
N THR A 82 -14.70 27.50 18.03
CA THR A 82 -15.49 28.46 17.26
C THR A 82 -14.58 29.63 16.89
N VAL A 83 -14.05 29.65 15.66
CA VAL A 83 -13.24 30.76 15.15
C VAL A 83 -14.17 31.88 14.73
N THR A 84 -14.52 32.78 15.66
CA THR A 84 -15.31 33.99 15.40
C THR A 84 -14.49 35.29 15.40
N ASN A 85 -13.17 35.26 15.58
CA ASN A 85 -12.36 36.48 15.61
C ASN A 85 -11.16 36.42 14.65
N LEU A 86 -11.40 36.76 13.38
CA LEU A 86 -10.36 37.05 12.38
C LEU A 86 -10.68 38.32 11.56
N HIS A 87 -11.41 39.26 12.15
CA HIS A 87 -11.55 40.62 11.63
C HIS A 87 -10.83 41.61 12.56
N GLN A 88 -9.59 41.97 12.18
CA GLN A 88 -8.94 43.28 12.34
C GLN A 88 -7.42 43.11 12.47
N CYS A 89 -6.73 43.02 11.34
CA CYS A 89 -5.33 43.45 11.24
C CYS A 89 -5.29 44.57 10.20
N ASN A 90 -5.54 45.79 10.67
CA ASN A 90 -5.51 47.01 9.88
C ASN A 90 -4.11 47.64 10.07
N ASN A 91 -3.12 47.20 9.30
CA ASN A 91 -1.79 47.82 9.25
C ASN A 91 -1.56 48.44 7.87
N GLN A 92 -2.03 49.67 7.71
CA GLN A 92 -1.55 50.59 6.68
C GLN A 92 -0.21 51.18 7.15
N SER A 93 0.89 50.45 6.95
CA SER A 93 2.22 51.06 6.97
C SER A 93 2.65 51.31 5.53
N SER A 94 2.62 52.59 5.12
CA SER A 94 3.21 53.09 3.88
C SER A 94 4.73 52.84 3.89
N ILE A 95 5.13 51.71 3.34
CA ILE A 95 6.52 51.45 2.98
C ILE A 95 6.68 51.93 1.53
N ASN A 96 7.11 53.19 1.39
CA ASN A 96 7.70 53.70 0.16
C ASN A 96 9.17 53.27 0.14
N SER A 97 9.43 52.03 -0.24
CA SER A 97 10.78 51.58 -0.59
C SER A 97 10.89 51.58 -2.11
N THR A 98 11.65 52.53 -2.63
CA THR A 98 12.11 52.66 -4.02
C THR A 98 13.15 51.58 -4.38
N GLU A 99 13.01 50.39 -3.81
CA GLU A 99 13.91 49.27 -4.05
C GLU A 99 13.43 48.54 -5.31
N ASP A 100 14.20 48.78 -6.37
CA ASP A 100 14.27 48.05 -7.62
C ASP A 100 12.98 47.98 -8.44
N ASN A 101 12.90 48.83 -9.48
CA ASN A 101 12.07 48.63 -10.67
C ASN A 101 12.54 47.39 -11.44
N GLU A 102 12.65 46.24 -10.77
CA GLU A 102 12.88 44.96 -11.40
C GLU A 102 11.64 44.66 -12.23
N GLU A 103 11.83 44.56 -13.55
CA GLU A 103 10.76 44.38 -14.53
C GLU A 103 9.87 43.19 -14.11
N ASP A 104 8.60 43.46 -13.83
CA ASP A 104 7.64 42.46 -13.36
C ASP A 104 7.22 41.56 -14.52
N THR A 105 8.09 40.62 -14.87
CA THR A 105 7.87 39.74 -16.02
C THR A 105 6.65 38.84 -15.81
N VAL A 106 5.98 38.48 -16.91
CA VAL A 106 4.88 37.50 -16.92
C VAL A 106 5.27 36.19 -16.20
N ALA A 107 6.54 35.78 -16.30
CA ALA A 107 7.05 34.61 -15.59
C ALA A 107 6.96 34.75 -14.05
N LYS A 108 7.36 35.90 -13.48
CA LYS A 108 7.23 36.18 -12.05
C LYS A 108 5.76 36.25 -11.62
N GLN A 109 4.90 36.81 -12.46
CA GLN A 109 3.46 36.85 -12.20
C GLN A 109 2.83 35.45 -12.20
N ILE A 110 3.20 34.60 -13.16
CA ILE A 110 2.81 33.18 -13.20
C ILE A 110 3.28 32.47 -11.93
N GLU A 111 4.55 32.64 -11.56
CA GLU A 111 5.12 32.00 -10.37
C GLU A 111 4.34 32.38 -9.11
N ARG A 112 4.05 33.67 -8.90
CA ARG A 112 3.20 34.14 -7.79
C ARG A 112 1.81 33.54 -7.80
N LEU A 113 1.20 33.41 -8.97
CA LEU A 113 -0.16 32.89 -9.12
C LEU A 113 -0.22 31.40 -8.75
N VAL A 114 0.67 30.57 -9.31
CA VAL A 114 0.57 29.11 -9.18
C VAL A 114 1.23 28.56 -7.91
N HIS A 115 2.29 29.22 -7.41
CA HIS A 115 2.97 28.87 -6.16
C HIS A 115 2.41 29.59 -4.94
N TYR A 116 1.41 30.45 -5.11
CA TYR A 116 0.56 30.83 -3.98
C TYR A 116 0.08 29.55 -3.31
N THR A 117 0.06 29.53 -1.98
CA THR A 117 -0.44 28.42 -1.17
C THR A 117 -1.51 28.93 -0.22
N ASP A 118 -2.47 28.07 0.11
CA ASP A 118 -3.45 28.41 1.14
C ASP A 118 -2.86 28.35 2.56
N GLY A 119 -3.68 28.61 3.57
CA GLY A 119 -3.26 28.60 4.98
C GLY A 119 -2.73 27.25 5.49
N ILE A 120 -2.86 26.17 4.70
CA ILE A 120 -2.31 24.84 5.01
C ILE A 120 -1.28 24.39 3.96
N GLY A 121 -0.71 25.32 3.20
CA GLY A 121 0.40 25.03 2.29
C GLY A 121 0.00 24.28 1.01
N ARG A 122 -1.29 24.13 0.70
CA ARG A 122 -1.73 23.48 -0.55
C ARG A 122 -1.54 24.46 -1.70
N THR A 123 -0.90 24.00 -2.79
CA THR A 123 -0.83 24.74 -4.06
C THR A 123 -2.14 24.64 -4.85
N ALA A 124 -2.30 25.43 -5.92
CA ALA A 124 -3.46 25.37 -6.80
C ALA A 124 -3.67 23.94 -7.35
N LEU A 125 -2.56 23.26 -7.67
CA LEU A 125 -2.58 21.89 -8.18
C LEU A 125 -3.14 20.89 -7.15
N HIS A 126 -2.86 21.06 -5.85
CA HIS A 126 -3.45 20.22 -4.80
C HIS A 126 -4.96 20.39 -4.74
N LEU A 127 -5.44 21.64 -4.86
CA LEU A 127 -6.87 21.94 -4.81
C LEU A 127 -7.60 21.37 -6.02
N VAL A 128 -7.07 21.57 -7.23
CA VAL A 128 -7.62 21.00 -8.46
C VAL A 128 -7.70 19.47 -8.34
N CYS A 129 -6.62 18.82 -7.91
CA CYS A 129 -6.60 17.36 -7.71
C CYS A 129 -7.60 16.90 -6.65
N GLY A 130 -7.69 17.61 -5.52
CA GLY A 130 -8.58 17.27 -4.42
C GLY A 130 -10.06 17.58 -4.67
N LYS A 131 -10.38 18.36 -5.70
CA LYS A 131 -11.73 18.71 -6.11
C LYS A 131 -12.18 17.98 -7.37
N GLU A 132 -11.40 17.02 -7.83
CA GLU A 132 -11.62 16.31 -9.10
C GLU A 132 -11.74 17.30 -10.27
N GLY A 133 -10.85 18.30 -10.33
CA GLY A 133 -10.83 19.25 -11.42
C GLY A 133 -10.50 18.58 -12.77
N PRO A 134 -10.92 19.19 -13.89
CA PRO A 134 -10.76 18.62 -15.21
C PRO A 134 -9.27 18.52 -15.59
N LEU A 135 -8.94 17.51 -16.41
CA LEU A 135 -7.58 17.23 -16.85
C LEU A 135 -6.94 18.45 -17.52
N GLU A 136 -7.73 19.23 -18.26
CA GLU A 136 -7.30 20.44 -18.95
C GLU A 136 -6.71 21.47 -17.99
N VAL A 137 -7.32 21.66 -16.81
CA VAL A 137 -6.81 22.60 -15.79
C VAL A 137 -5.53 22.05 -15.16
N VAL A 138 -5.46 20.74 -14.92
CA VAL A 138 -4.24 20.08 -14.42
C VAL A 138 -3.08 20.26 -15.41
N LEU A 139 -3.32 20.00 -16.70
CA LEU A 139 -2.33 20.18 -17.76
C LEU A 139 -1.87 21.63 -17.87
N LEU A 140 -2.81 22.58 -17.78
CA LEU A 140 -2.51 23.99 -17.84
C LEU A 140 -1.61 24.42 -16.67
N LEU A 141 -1.93 24.02 -15.43
CA LEU A 141 -1.09 24.30 -14.27
C LEU A 141 0.31 23.68 -14.40
N LEU A 142 0.41 22.42 -14.84
CA LEU A 142 1.70 21.76 -15.04
C LEU A 142 2.54 22.45 -16.14
N SER A 143 1.90 22.94 -17.21
CA SER A 143 2.60 23.69 -18.27
C SER A 143 3.20 25.03 -17.82
N LEU A 144 2.72 25.57 -16.69
CA LEU A 144 3.27 26.78 -16.10
C LEU A 144 4.48 26.51 -15.23
N SER A 145 4.44 25.40 -14.48
CA SER A 145 5.51 25.06 -13.55
C SER A 145 5.48 23.59 -13.17
N ASP A 146 6.47 22.83 -13.63
CA ASP A 146 6.62 21.42 -13.31
C ASP A 146 6.86 21.18 -11.81
N SER A 147 7.45 22.14 -11.09
CA SER A 147 7.74 21.99 -9.65
C SER A 147 6.50 21.90 -8.77
N LEU A 148 5.32 22.30 -9.28
CA LEU A 148 4.05 22.15 -8.56
C LEU A 148 3.75 20.69 -8.22
N ILE A 149 4.22 19.75 -9.04
CA ILE A 149 3.93 18.33 -8.87
C ILE A 149 4.66 17.69 -7.69
N SER A 150 5.85 18.20 -7.37
CA SER A 150 6.69 17.73 -6.27
C SER A 150 6.59 18.61 -5.02
N THR A 151 5.85 19.71 -5.11
CA THR A 151 5.56 20.57 -3.96
C THR A 151 4.69 19.81 -2.97
N LYS A 152 5.16 19.72 -1.73
CA LYS A 152 4.45 19.05 -0.64
C LYS A 152 3.62 20.09 0.12
N GLY A 153 2.31 19.87 0.20
CA GLY A 153 1.42 20.66 1.06
C GLY A 153 1.47 20.22 2.52
N ASN A 154 0.38 20.46 3.26
CA ASN A 154 0.27 19.96 4.64
C ASN A 154 0.49 18.44 4.72
N ALA A 155 0.97 17.97 5.87
CA ALA A 155 1.21 16.55 6.12
C ALA A 155 2.16 15.89 5.10
N LYS A 156 2.98 16.68 4.41
CA LYS A 156 3.85 16.24 3.30
C LYS A 156 3.08 15.61 2.13
N CYS A 157 1.79 15.92 1.98
CA CYS A 157 0.96 15.41 0.88
C CYS A 157 1.38 16.04 -0.44
N LEU A 158 1.56 15.22 -1.46
CA LEU A 158 1.69 15.66 -2.86
C LEU A 158 0.30 15.86 -3.50
N PRO A 159 0.19 16.57 -4.64
CA PRO A 159 -1.05 16.64 -5.41
C PRO A 159 -1.62 15.26 -5.78
N LEU A 160 -0.75 14.27 -6.02
CA LEU A 160 -1.16 12.88 -6.27
C LEU A 160 -1.90 12.26 -5.07
N HIS A 161 -1.50 12.57 -3.83
CA HIS A 161 -2.23 12.12 -2.64
C HIS A 161 -3.63 12.73 -2.59
N HIS A 162 -3.77 14.00 -2.95
CA HIS A 162 -5.06 14.67 -3.00
C HIS A 162 -5.99 14.08 -4.07
N ALA A 163 -5.46 13.78 -5.26
CA ALA A 163 -6.20 13.10 -6.32
C ALA A 163 -6.73 11.74 -5.85
N CYS A 164 -5.92 10.99 -5.10
CA CYS A 164 -6.31 9.67 -4.60
C CYS A 164 -7.27 9.73 -3.40
N TYR A 165 -7.03 10.64 -2.45
CA TYR A 165 -7.77 10.70 -1.18
C TYR A 165 -9.13 11.38 -1.30
N TYR A 166 -9.25 12.45 -2.08
CA TYR A 166 -10.50 13.22 -2.12
C TYR A 166 -11.47 12.78 -3.21
N TYR A 167 -11.24 11.62 -3.83
CA TYR A 167 -12.19 11.05 -4.77
C TYR A 167 -13.55 10.81 -4.10
N ARG A 168 -14.58 11.44 -4.67
CA ARG A 168 -16.00 11.38 -4.29
C ARG A 168 -16.86 10.78 -5.41
N GLY A 169 -16.25 10.39 -6.53
CA GLY A 169 -16.97 9.88 -7.70
C GLY A 169 -17.86 10.92 -8.36
N ARG A 170 -17.44 12.20 -8.33
CA ARG A 170 -18.17 13.31 -8.98
C ARG A 170 -17.83 13.42 -10.45
N THR A 171 -16.61 13.05 -10.81
CA THR A 171 -16.10 13.02 -12.18
C THR A 171 -16.19 11.62 -12.78
N ASP A 172 -16.14 11.60 -14.12
CA ASP A 172 -15.96 10.36 -14.86
C ASP A 172 -14.66 9.66 -14.43
N VAL A 173 -14.74 8.35 -14.29
CA VAL A 173 -13.63 7.51 -13.85
C VAL A 173 -12.43 7.63 -14.79
N ASN A 174 -12.66 7.86 -16.09
CA ASN A 174 -11.57 8.03 -17.05
C ASN A 174 -10.87 9.38 -16.85
N THR A 175 -11.60 10.45 -16.52
CA THR A 175 -11.00 11.75 -16.18
C THR A 175 -10.07 11.63 -14.98
N GLN A 176 -10.54 11.01 -13.89
CA GLN A 176 -9.72 10.80 -12.70
C GLN A 176 -8.50 9.93 -12.99
N THR A 177 -8.69 8.85 -13.75
CA THR A 177 -7.59 7.96 -14.17
C THR A 177 -6.56 8.70 -15.02
N ALA A 178 -7.01 9.59 -15.92
CA ALA A 178 -6.14 10.40 -16.76
C ALA A 178 -5.36 11.44 -15.94
N VAL A 179 -5.98 12.05 -14.92
CA VAL A 179 -5.28 12.96 -13.98
C VAL A 179 -4.19 12.20 -13.23
N ILE A 180 -4.50 11.05 -12.62
CA ILE A 180 -3.51 10.22 -11.90
C ILE A 180 -2.38 9.79 -12.84
N THR A 181 -2.70 9.32 -14.04
CA THR A 181 -1.71 8.91 -15.05
C THR A 181 -0.83 10.08 -15.48
N LYS A 182 -1.40 11.27 -15.64
CA LYS A 182 -0.65 12.47 -16.01
C LYS A 182 0.31 12.90 -14.90
N LEU A 183 -0.14 12.84 -13.65
CA LEU A 183 0.73 13.14 -12.51
C LEU A 183 1.88 12.13 -12.41
N LEU A 184 1.60 10.83 -12.51
CA LEU A 184 2.63 9.78 -12.46
C LEU A 184 3.62 9.84 -13.62
N SER A 185 3.17 10.11 -14.85
CA SER A 185 4.07 10.24 -16.01
C SER A 185 4.99 11.46 -15.92
N THR A 186 4.56 12.51 -15.21
CA THR A 186 5.35 13.73 -15.01
C THR A 186 6.29 13.60 -13.81
N TYR A 187 5.88 12.91 -12.74
CA TYR A 187 6.70 12.66 -11.56
C TYR A 187 6.52 11.23 -11.00
N PRO A 188 7.20 10.22 -11.58
CA PRO A 188 7.00 8.81 -11.23
C PRO A 188 7.29 8.47 -9.76
N ALA A 189 8.27 9.14 -9.16
CA ALA A 189 8.64 8.93 -7.76
C ALA A 189 7.50 9.25 -6.78
N ALA A 190 6.53 10.10 -7.19
CA ALA A 190 5.37 10.43 -6.38
C ALA A 190 4.58 9.19 -5.91
N ALA A 191 4.59 8.09 -6.67
CA ALA A 191 3.90 6.85 -6.30
C ALA A 191 4.42 6.22 -4.99
N SER A 192 5.68 6.49 -4.63
CA SER A 192 6.34 5.92 -3.46
C SER A 192 6.58 6.93 -2.33
N GLU A 193 6.19 8.19 -2.54
CA GLU A 193 6.32 9.24 -1.53
C GLU A 193 5.29 9.05 -0.43
N LEU A 194 5.71 9.24 0.83
CA LEU A 194 4.87 9.06 2.00
C LEU A 194 4.52 10.41 2.63
N THR A 195 3.29 10.51 3.12
CA THR A 195 2.86 11.57 4.03
C THR A 195 3.53 11.42 5.41
N ILE A 196 3.34 12.40 6.30
CA ILE A 196 3.81 12.31 7.70
C ILE A 196 3.21 11.12 8.47
N PHE A 197 2.07 10.61 8.03
CA PHE A 197 1.37 9.46 8.64
C PHE A 197 1.78 8.11 8.01
N GLY A 198 2.73 8.12 7.07
CA GLY A 198 3.13 6.91 6.35
C GLY A 198 2.14 6.48 5.27
N TYR A 199 1.16 7.32 4.89
CA TYR A 199 0.29 7.02 3.76
C TYR A 199 1.01 7.24 2.44
N SER A 200 1.01 6.22 1.59
CA SER A 200 1.31 6.34 0.16
C SER A 200 0.07 6.79 -0.62
N PRO A 201 0.20 7.27 -1.86
CA PRO A 201 -0.95 7.56 -2.72
C PRO A 201 -1.84 6.34 -2.95
N LEU A 202 -1.26 5.14 -3.05
CA LEU A 202 -2.00 3.88 -3.11
C LEU A 202 -2.87 3.68 -1.87
N THR A 203 -2.31 3.92 -0.68
CA THR A 203 -3.07 3.80 0.57
C THR A 203 -4.21 4.81 0.62
N CYS A 204 -3.97 6.06 0.19
CA CYS A 204 -5.02 7.08 0.04
C CYS A 204 -6.13 6.62 -0.90
N ALA A 205 -5.80 6.03 -2.05
CA ALA A 205 -6.79 5.53 -3.00
C ALA A 205 -7.64 4.40 -2.41
N CYS A 206 -7.01 3.44 -1.74
CA CYS A 206 -7.70 2.34 -1.05
C CYS A 206 -8.59 2.84 0.10
N LEU A 207 -8.11 3.82 0.88
CA LEU A 207 -8.85 4.45 1.97
C LEU A 207 -10.09 5.20 1.48
N SER A 208 -10.03 5.81 0.31
CA SER A 208 -11.16 6.54 -0.27
C SER A 208 -12.11 5.61 -1.04
N GLY A 209 -11.63 4.44 -1.46
CA GLY A 209 -12.42 3.49 -2.24
C GLY A 209 -12.52 3.89 -3.70
N VAL A 210 -11.43 4.44 -4.23
CA VAL A 210 -11.32 4.80 -5.65
C VAL A 210 -11.47 3.53 -6.51
N PRO A 211 -12.12 3.59 -7.68
CA PRO A 211 -12.22 2.47 -8.61
C PRO A 211 -10.87 1.84 -8.96
N LEU A 212 -10.89 0.54 -9.30
CA LEU A 212 -9.69 -0.22 -9.63
C LEU A 212 -8.90 0.41 -10.78
N THR A 213 -9.60 0.95 -11.80
CA THR A 213 -9.00 1.64 -12.95
C THR A 213 -8.08 2.80 -12.56
N CYS A 214 -8.35 3.50 -11.46
CA CYS A 214 -7.49 4.55 -10.93
C CYS A 214 -6.34 4.01 -10.07
N ILE A 215 -6.52 2.84 -9.45
CA ILE A 215 -5.50 2.15 -8.64
C ILE A 215 -4.43 1.52 -9.55
N LEU A 216 -4.81 1.02 -10.73
CA LEU A 216 -3.90 0.33 -11.65
C LEU A 216 -2.66 1.17 -12.02
N PRO A 217 -2.76 2.46 -12.41
CA PRO A 217 -1.58 3.30 -12.65
C PRO A 217 -0.64 3.42 -11.45
N LEU A 218 -1.17 3.45 -10.21
CA LEU A 218 -0.36 3.54 -9.00
C LEU A 218 0.43 2.23 -8.78
N LEU A 219 -0.24 1.09 -8.96
CA LEU A 219 0.40 -0.23 -8.87
C LEU A 219 1.41 -0.46 -10.00
N GLU A 220 1.15 0.11 -11.18
CA GLU A 220 2.08 0.04 -12.31
C GLU A 220 3.36 0.85 -12.03
N ALA A 221 3.21 2.03 -11.42
CA ALA A 221 4.33 2.89 -11.06
C ALA A 221 5.15 2.36 -9.87
N SER A 222 4.50 1.77 -8.86
CA SER A 222 5.19 1.26 -7.66
C SER A 222 4.45 0.07 -7.00
N PRO A 223 4.67 -1.17 -7.47
CA PRO A 223 3.99 -2.35 -6.95
C PRO A 223 4.40 -2.71 -5.51
N SER A 224 5.59 -2.31 -5.07
CA SER A 224 6.09 -2.58 -3.71
C SER A 224 5.26 -1.89 -2.63
N MET A 225 4.57 -0.79 -2.97
CA MET A 225 3.75 -0.02 -2.01
C MET A 225 2.58 -0.81 -1.44
N VAL A 226 2.18 -1.93 -2.05
CA VAL A 226 1.14 -2.81 -1.49
C VAL A 226 1.60 -3.46 -0.17
N LYS A 227 2.90 -3.69 -0.01
CA LYS A 227 3.49 -4.35 1.16
C LYS A 227 4.05 -3.37 2.18
N LEU A 228 3.86 -2.06 1.97
CA LEU A 228 4.35 -1.04 2.88
C LEU A 228 3.22 -0.58 3.81
N PRO A 229 3.26 -0.90 5.12
CA PRO A 229 2.26 -0.41 6.05
C PRO A 229 2.51 1.06 6.39
N ASN A 230 1.46 1.75 6.82
CA ASN A 230 1.55 3.10 7.38
C ASN A 230 2.07 3.09 8.84
N ASN A 231 2.09 4.26 9.49
CA ASN A 231 2.51 4.39 10.90
C ASN A 231 1.59 3.65 11.90
N GLU A 232 0.42 3.18 11.46
CA GLU A 232 -0.52 2.38 12.26
C GLU A 232 -0.43 0.88 11.94
N ASN A 233 0.58 0.45 11.19
CA ASN A 233 0.75 -0.92 10.73
C ASN A 233 -0.37 -1.44 9.81
N LEU A 234 -1.06 -0.54 9.10
CA LEU A 234 -2.12 -0.88 8.17
C LEU A 234 -1.61 -0.84 6.73
N TYR A 235 -1.80 -1.94 6.00
CA TYR A 235 -1.50 -2.04 4.58
C TYR A 235 -2.68 -1.52 3.74
N PRO A 236 -2.46 -1.14 2.46
CA PRO A 236 -3.54 -0.72 1.55
C PRO A 236 -4.74 -1.68 1.52
N ILE A 237 -4.48 -2.99 1.55
CA ILE A 237 -5.51 -4.04 1.53
C ILE A 237 -6.44 -4.00 2.75
N ASN A 238 -5.98 -3.53 3.91
CA ASN A 238 -6.80 -3.41 5.12
C ASN A 238 -7.98 -2.46 4.89
N TYR A 239 -7.76 -1.34 4.19
CA TYR A 239 -8.78 -0.33 3.93
C TYR A 239 -9.85 -0.82 2.97
N VAL A 240 -9.44 -1.51 1.89
CA VAL A 240 -10.38 -2.09 0.92
C VAL A 240 -11.22 -3.19 1.59
N TRP A 241 -10.58 -4.01 2.43
CA TRP A 241 -11.25 -5.06 3.18
C TRP A 241 -12.27 -4.52 4.18
N ASP A 242 -11.93 -3.48 4.96
CA ASP A 242 -12.87 -2.87 5.92
C ASP A 242 -14.11 -2.29 5.21
N LYS A 243 -13.93 -1.66 4.05
CA LYS A 243 -15.05 -1.20 3.22
C LYS A 243 -15.91 -2.36 2.72
N LEU A 244 -15.29 -3.44 2.23
CA LEU A 244 -16.03 -4.62 1.78
C LEU A 244 -16.82 -5.24 2.94
N LEU A 245 -16.22 -5.36 4.13
CA LEU A 245 -16.91 -5.84 5.33
C LEU A 245 -18.12 -4.97 5.70
N LYS A 246 -18.01 -3.64 5.59
CA LYS A 246 -19.13 -2.74 5.80
C LYS A 246 -20.26 -3.02 4.81
N CYS A 247 -19.94 -3.19 3.52
CA CYS A 247 -20.91 -3.55 2.49
C CYS A 247 -21.58 -4.93 2.75
N LEU A 248 -20.79 -5.92 3.17
CA LEU A 248 -21.28 -7.27 3.51
C LEU A 248 -22.19 -7.26 4.74
N ARG A 249 -21.92 -6.40 5.73
CA ARG A 249 -22.75 -6.25 6.94
C ARG A 249 -24.04 -5.49 6.67
N SER A 250 -24.02 -4.50 5.77
CA SER A 250 -25.19 -3.69 5.43
C SER A 250 -26.14 -4.38 4.46
N SER A 251 -25.61 -5.25 3.60
CA SER A 251 -26.40 -5.96 2.60
C SER A 251 -26.96 -7.27 3.17
N LYS A 252 -28.19 -7.64 2.78
CA LYS A 252 -28.73 -9.00 3.04
C LYS A 252 -28.08 -10.06 2.13
N VAL A 253 -26.99 -9.72 1.42
CA VAL A 253 -26.38 -10.58 0.41
C VAL A 253 -25.50 -11.59 1.13
N SER A 254 -25.80 -12.87 0.94
CA SER A 254 -25.41 -13.92 1.89
C SER A 254 -24.07 -14.59 1.62
N ARG A 255 -23.41 -14.41 0.45
CA ARG A 255 -22.02 -14.83 0.17
C ARG A 255 -21.55 -14.34 -1.23
N PRO A 256 -20.25 -14.14 -1.45
CA PRO A 256 -19.64 -14.12 -2.78
C PRO A 256 -19.44 -15.58 -3.31
N PRO A 257 -19.14 -15.79 -4.61
CA PRO A 257 -19.07 -14.78 -5.66
C PRO A 257 -20.49 -14.33 -5.98
N PHE A 258 -20.72 -13.02 -5.99
CA PHE A 258 -21.98 -12.44 -6.43
C PHE A 258 -22.27 -13.05 -7.80
N GLN A 259 -23.39 -13.77 -7.92
CA GLN A 259 -23.51 -14.93 -8.80
C GLN A 259 -23.25 -14.66 -10.30
N ASP A 260 -23.18 -13.39 -10.74
CA ASP A 260 -22.82 -13.01 -12.11
C ASP A 260 -21.99 -11.71 -12.23
N GLU A 261 -21.75 -10.95 -11.15
CA GLU A 261 -21.03 -9.65 -11.20
C GLU A 261 -20.04 -9.50 -10.04
N THR A 262 -18.73 -9.52 -10.33
CA THR A 262 -17.71 -9.32 -9.30
C THR A 262 -17.84 -7.93 -8.65
N HIS A 263 -18.03 -7.89 -7.34
CA HIS A 263 -18.08 -6.63 -6.61
C HIS A 263 -16.75 -5.84 -6.78
N PRO A 264 -16.77 -4.54 -7.09
CA PRO A 264 -15.56 -3.77 -7.41
C PRO A 264 -14.47 -3.82 -6.33
N LEU A 265 -14.85 -3.74 -5.04
CA LEU A 265 -13.89 -3.87 -3.94
C LEU A 265 -13.25 -5.25 -3.83
N TRP A 266 -13.97 -6.32 -4.23
CA TRP A 266 -13.39 -7.66 -4.26
C TRP A 266 -12.35 -7.78 -5.36
N GLU A 267 -12.64 -7.23 -6.54
CA GLU A 267 -11.67 -7.17 -7.63
C GLU A 267 -10.40 -6.42 -7.21
N GLN A 268 -10.54 -5.28 -6.50
CA GLN A 268 -9.41 -4.57 -5.91
C GLN A 268 -8.59 -5.43 -4.95
N ILE A 269 -9.25 -6.17 -4.04
CA ILE A 269 -8.57 -7.09 -3.13
C ILE A 269 -7.79 -8.14 -3.92
N CYS A 270 -8.41 -8.76 -4.94
CA CYS A 270 -7.75 -9.75 -5.77
C CYS A 270 -6.46 -9.20 -6.40
N TYR A 271 -6.51 -8.00 -6.98
CA TYR A 271 -5.33 -7.36 -7.56
C TYR A 271 -4.27 -7.01 -6.51
N LEU A 272 -4.66 -6.42 -5.38
CA LEU A 272 -3.71 -6.09 -4.31
C LEU A 272 -3.01 -7.34 -3.77
N VAL A 273 -3.75 -8.43 -3.53
CA VAL A 273 -3.17 -9.71 -3.09
C VAL A 273 -2.19 -10.26 -4.13
N LYS A 274 -2.56 -10.25 -5.42
CA LYS A 274 -1.69 -10.74 -6.51
C LYS A 274 -0.43 -9.91 -6.65
N VAL A 275 -0.54 -8.58 -6.67
CA VAL A 275 0.62 -7.68 -6.76
C VAL A 275 1.51 -7.80 -5.52
N ALA A 276 0.94 -7.92 -4.32
CA ALA A 276 1.72 -8.14 -3.10
C ALA A 276 2.50 -9.46 -3.12
N TYR A 277 1.95 -10.49 -3.75
CA TYR A 277 2.59 -11.81 -3.83
C TYR A 277 3.69 -11.85 -4.90
N TYR A 278 3.38 -11.42 -6.13
CA TYR A 278 4.33 -11.46 -7.25
C TYR A 278 5.35 -10.31 -7.23
N GLU A 279 5.03 -9.19 -6.57
CA GLU A 279 5.88 -7.99 -6.51
C GLU A 279 6.17 -7.40 -7.90
N VAL A 280 5.24 -7.62 -8.84
CA VAL A 280 5.31 -7.09 -10.21
C VAL A 280 4.13 -6.17 -10.49
N PRO A 281 4.30 -5.21 -11.42
CA PRO A 281 3.20 -4.40 -11.93
C PRO A 281 2.02 -5.24 -12.45
N PRO A 282 0.77 -4.74 -12.39
CA PRO A 282 -0.39 -5.44 -12.93
C PRO A 282 -0.22 -5.88 -14.39
N SER A 283 0.45 -5.07 -15.23
CA SER A 283 0.72 -5.40 -16.64
C SER A 283 1.57 -6.66 -16.85
N LYS A 284 2.33 -7.08 -15.83
CA LYS A 284 3.25 -8.23 -15.85
C LYS A 284 2.74 -9.40 -15.03
N LEU A 285 1.53 -9.31 -14.47
CA LEU A 285 0.93 -10.44 -13.77
C LEU A 285 0.68 -11.59 -14.75
N PRO A 286 1.04 -12.83 -14.39
CA PRO A 286 0.74 -13.99 -15.23
C PRO A 286 -0.76 -14.08 -15.56
N SER A 287 -1.07 -14.17 -16.86
CA SER A 287 -2.46 -14.28 -17.37
C SER A 287 -3.17 -15.55 -16.89
N SER A 288 -2.40 -16.58 -16.50
CA SER A 288 -2.89 -17.83 -15.93
C SER A 288 -3.47 -17.66 -14.52
N ILE A 289 -3.21 -16.54 -13.84
CA ILE A 289 -3.78 -16.24 -12.53
C ILE A 289 -5.17 -15.65 -12.76
N GLY A 290 -6.11 -16.49 -13.21
CA GLY A 290 -7.53 -16.20 -13.10
C GLY A 290 -7.95 -16.10 -11.63
N ASP A 291 -9.16 -16.52 -11.30
CA ASP A 291 -9.55 -16.62 -9.88
C ASP A 291 -8.74 -17.69 -9.14
N TYR A 292 -8.13 -18.63 -9.87
CA TYR A 292 -7.26 -19.67 -9.33
C TYR A 292 -5.97 -19.09 -8.74
N GLY A 293 -5.66 -19.47 -7.50
CA GLY A 293 -4.44 -19.08 -6.80
C GLY A 293 -4.57 -17.87 -5.89
N LEU A 294 -5.76 -17.25 -5.82
CA LEU A 294 -6.01 -16.16 -4.86
C LEU A 294 -5.75 -16.62 -3.42
N LEU A 295 -6.16 -17.84 -3.08
CA LEU A 295 -5.91 -18.41 -1.76
C LEU A 295 -4.41 -18.55 -1.46
N SER A 296 -3.63 -19.06 -2.42
CA SER A 296 -2.18 -19.19 -2.28
C SER A 296 -1.52 -17.83 -2.06
N CYS A 297 -1.87 -16.85 -2.90
CA CYS A 297 -1.34 -15.50 -2.81
C CYS A 297 -1.71 -14.85 -1.47
N ALA A 298 -2.95 -14.99 -1.01
CA ALA A 298 -3.41 -14.43 0.26
C ALA A 298 -2.72 -15.06 1.46
N ALA A 299 -2.54 -16.38 1.45
CA ALA A 299 -1.85 -17.09 2.53
C ALA A 299 -0.37 -16.67 2.64
N MET A 300 0.25 -16.30 1.52
CA MET A 300 1.65 -15.87 1.42
C MET A 300 1.87 -14.36 1.54
N THR A 301 0.81 -13.55 1.70
CA THR A 301 0.89 -12.07 1.79
C THR A 301 0.29 -11.57 3.09
N ASP A 302 0.76 -10.45 3.62
CA ASP A 302 0.34 -9.90 4.93
C ASP A 302 -1.04 -9.24 4.89
N CYS A 303 -2.03 -10.02 4.47
CA CYS A 303 -3.42 -9.63 4.48
C CYS A 303 -4.07 -9.84 5.86
N PRO A 304 -5.15 -9.10 6.18
CA PRO A 304 -5.91 -9.32 7.41
C PRO A 304 -6.36 -10.78 7.57
N PHE A 305 -6.21 -11.37 8.75
CA PHE A 305 -6.60 -12.77 8.98
C PHE A 305 -8.08 -13.01 8.65
N SER A 306 -8.98 -12.08 8.99
CA SER A 306 -10.40 -12.16 8.63
C SER A 306 -10.66 -12.16 7.11
N LEU A 307 -9.79 -11.53 6.32
CA LEU A 307 -9.87 -11.60 4.87
C LEU A 307 -9.45 -12.98 4.39
N LEU A 308 -8.39 -13.55 4.97
CA LEU A 308 -7.97 -14.90 4.64
C LEU A 308 -9.05 -15.94 5.02
N GLU A 309 -9.65 -15.84 6.21
CA GLU A 309 -10.80 -16.68 6.60
C GLU A 309 -11.92 -16.60 5.56
N TYR A 310 -12.22 -15.39 5.10
CA TYR A 310 -13.23 -15.17 4.08
C TYR A 310 -12.84 -15.78 2.72
N ILE A 311 -11.61 -15.61 2.27
CA ILE A 311 -11.11 -16.23 1.03
C ILE A 311 -11.18 -17.76 1.16
N VAL A 312 -10.79 -18.32 2.29
CA VAL A 312 -10.84 -19.75 2.55
C VAL A 312 -12.28 -20.29 2.51
N GLN A 313 -13.23 -19.58 3.11
CA GLN A 313 -14.65 -19.98 3.12
C GLN A 313 -15.28 -19.97 1.71
N ASN A 314 -14.88 -19.04 0.84
CA ASN A 314 -15.49 -18.86 -0.48
C ASN A 314 -14.69 -19.51 -1.63
N CYS A 315 -13.38 -19.68 -1.44
CA CYS A 315 -12.45 -20.22 -2.44
C CYS A 315 -11.75 -21.49 -1.93
N GLY A 316 -12.31 -22.18 -0.94
CA GLY A 316 -11.71 -23.37 -0.31
C GLY A 316 -11.40 -24.51 -1.28
N SER A 317 -12.10 -24.61 -2.42
CA SER A 317 -11.77 -25.56 -3.49
C SER A 317 -10.35 -25.36 -4.04
N GLN A 318 -9.84 -24.12 -4.04
CA GLN A 318 -8.48 -23.80 -4.47
C GLN A 318 -7.40 -24.40 -3.56
N ALA A 319 -7.72 -24.74 -2.31
CA ALA A 319 -6.77 -25.38 -1.41
C ALA A 319 -6.29 -26.76 -1.90
N SER A 320 -7.06 -27.38 -2.79
CA SER A 320 -6.74 -28.66 -3.42
C SER A 320 -6.12 -28.54 -4.82
N VAL A 321 -6.01 -27.32 -5.33
CA VAL A 321 -5.50 -27.05 -6.68
C VAL A 321 -4.04 -26.60 -6.56
N PRO A 322 -3.10 -27.32 -7.21
CA PRO A 322 -1.71 -26.88 -7.29
C PRO A 322 -1.60 -25.52 -7.97
N PHE A 323 -0.75 -24.68 -7.40
CA PHE A 323 -0.51 -23.31 -7.81
C PHE A 323 0.96 -23.13 -8.19
N GLU A 324 1.21 -22.46 -9.32
CA GLU A 324 2.55 -22.11 -9.77
C GLU A 324 3.00 -20.82 -9.08
N SER A 325 3.99 -20.95 -8.20
CA SER A 325 4.64 -19.84 -7.50
C SER A 325 5.42 -18.93 -8.45
N LYS A 326 5.84 -17.76 -7.95
CA LYS A 326 6.67 -16.81 -8.72
C LYS A 326 8.01 -17.40 -9.17
N ASP A 327 8.48 -18.46 -8.51
CA ASP A 327 9.72 -19.16 -8.85
C ASP A 327 9.49 -20.35 -9.81
N GLY A 328 8.27 -20.52 -10.34
CA GLY A 328 7.90 -21.63 -11.22
C GLY A 328 7.65 -22.97 -10.50
N ASN A 329 7.77 -23.01 -9.17
CA ASN A 329 7.43 -24.22 -8.42
C ASN A 329 5.91 -24.37 -8.36
N VAL A 330 5.41 -25.57 -8.68
CA VAL A 330 3.97 -25.89 -8.63
C VAL A 330 3.68 -26.70 -7.38
N ASP A 331 2.88 -26.18 -6.45
CA ASP A 331 2.51 -26.92 -5.24
C ASP A 331 1.16 -26.51 -4.65
N LEU A 332 0.68 -27.23 -3.64
CA LEU A 332 -0.53 -26.87 -2.91
C LEU A 332 -0.28 -25.66 -1.99
N PRO A 333 -1.32 -24.82 -1.74
CA PRO A 333 -1.20 -23.68 -0.83
C PRO A 333 -0.64 -24.04 0.55
N LEU A 334 -1.03 -25.22 1.09
CA LEU A 334 -0.54 -25.70 2.37
C LEU A 334 0.97 -25.91 2.39
N HIS A 335 1.56 -26.45 1.32
CA HIS A 335 3.01 -26.67 1.23
C HIS A 335 3.76 -25.34 1.23
N PHE A 336 3.30 -24.35 0.45
CA PHE A 336 3.91 -23.02 0.45
C PHE A 336 3.86 -22.35 1.83
N VAL A 337 2.73 -22.45 2.53
CA VAL A 337 2.61 -21.90 3.89
C VAL A 337 3.57 -22.55 4.87
N LEU A 338 3.79 -23.85 4.74
CA LEU A 338 4.72 -24.58 5.62
C LEU A 338 6.18 -24.32 5.26
N GLU A 339 6.49 -24.03 3.98
CA GLU A 339 7.81 -23.61 3.50
C GLU A 339 8.20 -22.20 3.94
N MET A 340 7.25 -21.34 4.26
CA MET A 340 7.55 -20.01 4.79
C MET A 340 8.22 -20.13 6.16
N ARG A 341 9.45 -19.62 6.22
CA ARG A 341 10.18 -19.45 7.48
C ARG A 341 9.42 -18.46 8.35
N ASP A 342 9.39 -18.73 9.65
CA ASP A 342 8.99 -17.73 10.63
C ASP A 342 10.14 -16.71 10.72
N GLU A 343 10.33 -15.92 9.66
CA GLU A 343 11.22 -14.77 9.70
C GLU A 343 10.66 -13.85 10.79
N PRO A 344 11.37 -13.62 11.91
CA PRO A 344 10.92 -12.63 12.86
C PRO A 344 10.80 -11.33 12.08
N CYS A 345 9.61 -10.72 12.02
CA CYS A 345 9.43 -9.40 11.41
C CYS A 345 10.48 -8.46 12.04
N HIS A 346 11.59 -8.25 11.34
CA HIS A 346 12.66 -7.41 11.81
C HIS A 346 12.21 -5.96 11.60
N ASP A 347 11.48 -5.42 12.56
CA ASP A 347 11.26 -3.98 12.74
C ASP A 347 12.60 -3.29 13.12
N GLN A 348 13.63 -3.42 12.29
CA GLN A 348 14.94 -2.82 12.51
C GLN A 348 15.08 -1.40 11.92
N SER A 349 14.06 -0.86 11.23
CA SER A 349 14.17 0.45 10.57
C SER A 349 13.61 1.64 11.36
N CYS A 350 13.00 1.44 12.54
CA CYS A 350 12.48 2.53 13.37
C CYS A 350 13.25 2.68 14.70
N SER A 351 14.57 2.90 14.62
CA SER A 351 15.42 3.24 15.77
C SER A 351 15.60 4.76 15.97
N SER A 352 14.62 5.59 15.58
CA SER A 352 14.66 7.03 15.87
C SER A 352 13.51 7.47 16.78
N SER A 353 13.90 8.09 17.90
CA SER A 353 13.08 8.83 18.88
C SER A 353 12.24 8.00 19.88
N GLN A 354 12.87 7.72 21.03
CA GLN A 354 12.20 7.46 22.29
C GLN A 354 11.36 8.69 22.70
N SER A 355 10.04 8.57 22.72
CA SER A 355 9.19 9.36 23.62
C SER A 355 8.05 8.47 24.11
N GLY A 356 8.06 8.21 25.41
CA GLY A 356 7.20 7.23 26.07
C GLY A 356 5.72 7.57 26.01
N GLY A 357 5.00 6.81 25.19
CA GLY A 357 3.54 6.68 25.24
C GLY A 357 3.20 5.22 24.97
N SER A 358 2.73 4.50 25.99
CA SER A 358 2.23 3.13 25.85
C SER A 358 0.89 3.17 25.12
N VAL A 359 0.95 3.28 23.80
CA VAL A 359 -0.18 2.97 22.91
C VAL A 359 -0.07 1.49 22.62
N GLY A 360 -1.13 0.72 22.90
CA GLY A 360 -1.16 -0.73 22.75
C GLY A 360 -0.75 -1.13 21.34
N GLY A 361 0.50 -1.57 21.20
CA GLY A 361 1.01 -2.13 19.96
C GLY A 361 0.17 -3.36 19.63
N SER A 362 -0.50 -3.34 18.48
CA SER A 362 -0.89 -4.58 17.83
C SER A 362 0.42 -5.29 17.47
N VAL A 363 0.91 -6.10 18.40
CA VAL A 363 1.94 -7.10 18.15
C VAL A 363 1.49 -7.79 16.87
N PHE A 364 2.29 -7.71 15.81
CA PHE A 364 2.07 -8.55 14.64
C PHE A 364 1.98 -9.98 15.14
N GLU A 365 0.76 -10.49 15.17
CA GLU A 365 0.50 -11.82 15.65
C GLU A 365 1.19 -12.75 14.69
N ASN A 366 1.98 -13.67 15.24
CA ASN A 366 2.74 -14.61 14.42
C ASN A 366 1.76 -15.37 13.53
N LYS A 367 1.70 -14.97 12.26
CA LYS A 367 0.64 -15.30 11.31
C LYS A 367 0.52 -16.80 11.07
N PHE A 368 1.61 -17.53 11.25
CA PHE A 368 1.68 -18.98 11.09
C PHE A 368 1.42 -19.75 12.39
N GLY A 369 1.28 -19.07 13.53
CA GLY A 369 0.83 -19.67 14.79
C GLY A 369 1.83 -20.61 15.45
N PHE A 370 3.15 -20.44 15.24
CA PHE A 370 4.20 -21.29 15.83
C PHE A 370 4.97 -20.62 16.99
N VAL A 371 4.28 -19.89 17.88
CA VAL A 371 4.91 -19.29 19.07
C VAL A 371 4.79 -20.21 20.28
N ASP A 372 5.87 -20.30 21.06
CA ASP A 372 5.91 -20.98 22.35
C ASP A 372 5.00 -20.24 23.36
N THR A 373 3.88 -20.87 23.74
CA THR A 373 2.80 -20.26 24.54
C THR A 373 3.13 -20.17 26.05
N GLY A 374 4.39 -19.90 26.39
CA GLY A 374 4.85 -19.77 27.78
C GLY A 374 4.18 -18.62 28.57
N SER A 375 3.45 -17.70 27.92
CA SER A 375 2.71 -16.64 28.61
C SER A 375 1.28 -17.10 28.96
N LYS A 376 1.03 -17.28 30.26
CA LYS A 376 -0.25 -17.66 30.88
C LYS A 376 -1.34 -16.54 30.81
N ILE A 377 -1.35 -15.68 29.80
CA ILE A 377 -2.18 -14.48 29.81
C ILE A 377 -3.31 -14.61 28.78
N HIS A 378 -4.52 -14.83 29.33
CA HIS A 378 -5.86 -14.81 28.73
C HIS A 378 -6.32 -16.04 27.92
N SER A 379 -7.37 -16.69 28.44
CA SER A 379 -7.99 -17.94 28.00
C SER A 379 -9.10 -17.77 26.95
N ASP A 380 -9.30 -16.58 26.38
CA ASP A 380 -10.39 -16.36 25.43
C ASP A 380 -9.90 -16.42 23.98
N ARG A 381 -10.19 -17.57 23.37
CA ARG A 381 -9.96 -17.93 21.95
C ARG A 381 -8.49 -18.00 21.54
N ARG A 382 -7.94 -19.23 21.56
CA ARG A 382 -6.75 -19.54 20.76
C ARG A 382 -7.03 -19.09 19.32
N LYS A 383 -6.29 -18.09 18.85
CA LYS A 383 -6.40 -17.62 17.46
C LYS A 383 -5.97 -18.77 16.56
N GLN A 384 -6.87 -19.15 15.64
CA GLN A 384 -6.60 -20.19 14.66
C GLN A 384 -5.40 -19.76 13.81
N SER A 385 -4.42 -20.63 13.61
CA SER A 385 -3.30 -20.32 12.71
C SER A 385 -3.74 -20.38 11.25
N VAL A 386 -2.98 -19.74 10.35
CA VAL A 386 -3.20 -19.90 8.89
C VAL A 386 -3.13 -21.37 8.48
N THR A 387 -2.20 -22.13 9.06
CA THR A 387 -2.06 -23.57 8.83
C THR A 387 -3.33 -24.32 9.25
N ASP A 388 -3.84 -24.08 10.46
CA ASP A 388 -5.06 -24.72 10.95
C ASP A 388 -6.29 -24.34 10.10
N LEU A 389 -6.36 -23.09 9.64
CA LEU A 389 -7.41 -22.61 8.76
C LEU A 389 -7.42 -23.37 7.42
N LEU A 390 -6.25 -23.50 6.78
CA LEU A 390 -6.11 -24.26 5.52
C LEU A 390 -6.41 -25.74 5.71
N ILE A 391 -5.90 -26.36 6.77
CA ILE A 391 -6.15 -27.76 7.09
C ILE A 391 -7.63 -28.02 7.33
N SER A 392 -8.31 -27.17 8.11
CA SER A 392 -9.73 -27.31 8.40
C SER A 392 -10.61 -27.23 7.15
N THR A 393 -10.15 -26.47 6.14
CA THR A 393 -10.90 -26.27 4.89
C THR A 393 -10.63 -27.35 3.85
N CYS A 394 -9.40 -27.87 3.82
CA CYS A 394 -9.04 -28.95 2.90
C CYS A 394 -8.19 -30.02 3.59
N PRO A 395 -8.80 -30.90 4.40
CA PRO A 395 -8.06 -31.95 5.12
C PRO A 395 -7.31 -32.91 4.17
N THR A 396 -7.81 -33.08 2.94
CA THR A 396 -7.16 -33.93 1.93
C THR A 396 -5.78 -33.42 1.51
N SER A 397 -5.54 -32.10 1.58
CA SER A 397 -4.23 -31.50 1.29
C SER A 397 -3.13 -32.00 2.24
N CYS A 398 -3.47 -32.38 3.47
CA CYS A 398 -2.54 -32.95 4.46
C CYS A 398 -1.91 -34.28 4.01
N ARG A 399 -2.53 -34.96 3.04
CA ARG A 399 -2.14 -36.28 2.54
C ARG A 399 -1.39 -36.22 1.22
N GLN A 400 -1.45 -35.08 0.54
CA GLN A 400 -0.88 -34.93 -0.80
C GLN A 400 0.60 -34.58 -0.70
N LEU A 401 1.43 -35.32 -1.43
CA LEU A 401 2.85 -35.05 -1.51
C LEU A 401 3.08 -33.75 -2.27
N SER A 402 4.06 -32.97 -1.81
CA SER A 402 4.56 -31.82 -2.54
C SER A 402 5.07 -32.29 -3.90
N ARG A 403 4.70 -31.58 -4.97
CA ARG A 403 5.19 -31.93 -6.31
C ARG A 403 6.66 -31.58 -6.51
N ARG A 404 7.22 -30.71 -5.66
CA ARG A 404 8.60 -30.23 -5.77
C ARG A 404 9.61 -31.23 -5.23
N ASN A 405 9.33 -31.80 -4.06
CA ASN A 405 10.28 -32.62 -3.31
C ASN A 405 9.71 -33.98 -2.89
N ASN A 406 8.46 -34.27 -3.26
CA ASN A 406 7.71 -35.47 -2.87
C ASN A 406 7.56 -35.65 -1.35
N GLN A 407 7.48 -34.55 -0.59
CA GLN A 407 7.34 -34.56 0.86
C GLN A 407 5.89 -34.47 1.30
N THR A 408 5.56 -35.12 2.42
CA THR A 408 4.28 -34.87 3.10
C THR A 408 4.32 -33.48 3.75
N PRO A 409 3.16 -32.80 3.91
CA PRO A 409 3.11 -31.52 4.63
C PRO A 409 3.73 -31.60 6.03
N LEU A 410 3.56 -32.73 6.73
CA LEU A 410 4.17 -32.96 8.03
C LEU A 410 5.71 -32.96 7.95
N ALA A 411 6.29 -33.65 6.96
CA ALA A 411 7.73 -33.65 6.76
C ALA A 411 8.25 -32.25 6.40
N THR A 412 7.55 -31.53 5.51
CA THR A 412 7.88 -30.13 5.15
C THR A 412 7.89 -29.24 6.38
N ALA A 413 6.85 -29.29 7.21
CA ALA A 413 6.76 -28.47 8.43
C ALA A 413 7.92 -28.74 9.41
N ILE A 414 8.30 -30.00 9.59
CA ILE A 414 9.41 -30.39 10.47
C ILE A 414 10.74 -29.89 9.91
N LEU A 415 10.98 -30.07 8.61
CA LEU A 415 12.22 -29.64 7.94
C LEU A 415 12.40 -28.12 7.95
N GLN A 416 11.31 -27.37 7.91
CA GLN A 416 11.32 -25.91 8.01
C GLN A 416 11.44 -25.42 9.47
N GLY A 417 11.59 -26.35 10.42
CA GLY A 417 11.89 -26.05 11.81
C GLY A 417 10.70 -25.51 12.59
N LYS A 418 9.46 -25.87 12.23
CA LYS A 418 8.29 -25.52 13.04
C LYS A 418 8.41 -26.20 14.42
N ARG A 419 8.49 -25.39 15.49
CA ARG A 419 9.02 -25.83 16.81
C ARG A 419 7.98 -26.31 17.81
N THR A 420 6.71 -26.03 17.57
CA THR A 420 5.64 -26.29 18.53
C THR A 420 4.73 -27.41 18.05
N PHE A 421 4.73 -28.54 18.76
CA PHE A 421 3.81 -29.63 18.48
C PHE A 421 2.35 -29.23 18.73
N ASP A 422 2.10 -28.36 19.71
CA ASP A 422 0.75 -27.96 20.13
C ASP A 422 0.00 -27.06 19.14
N THR A 423 0.63 -26.72 18.02
CA THR A 423 0.06 -25.89 16.95
C THR A 423 -0.12 -26.74 15.68
N GLY A 424 -0.02 -26.16 14.48
CA GLY A 424 -0.37 -26.82 13.20
C GLY A 424 0.22 -28.23 12.98
N LEU A 425 1.34 -28.61 13.63
CA LEU A 425 1.88 -29.97 13.60
C LEU A 425 0.90 -31.02 14.16
N ARG A 426 0.26 -30.75 15.30
CA ARG A 426 -0.75 -31.66 15.87
C ARG A 426 -1.92 -31.81 14.91
N THR A 427 -2.41 -30.70 14.36
CA THR A 427 -3.51 -30.70 13.39
C THR A 427 -3.16 -31.52 12.13
N LEU A 428 -1.92 -31.41 11.63
CA LEU A 428 -1.42 -32.25 10.52
C LEU A 428 -1.43 -33.73 10.86
N VAL A 429 -0.95 -34.10 12.06
CA VAL A 429 -0.94 -35.49 12.54
C VAL A 429 -2.35 -36.05 12.71
N GLU A 430 -3.27 -35.27 13.27
CA GLU A 430 -4.66 -35.68 13.48
C GLU A 430 -5.40 -35.88 12.14
N MET A 431 -5.13 -35.04 11.14
CA MET A 431 -5.80 -35.11 9.84
C MET A 431 -5.19 -36.13 8.86
N ALA A 432 -3.89 -36.43 9.02
CA ALA A 432 -3.16 -37.37 8.19
C ALA A 432 -2.20 -38.26 9.02
N PRO A 433 -2.71 -39.14 9.90
CA PRO A 433 -1.88 -39.97 10.78
C PRO A 433 -0.91 -40.89 10.00
N GLN A 434 -1.29 -41.32 8.80
CA GLN A 434 -0.44 -42.12 7.92
C GLN A 434 0.85 -41.39 7.46
N SER A 435 0.88 -40.06 7.55
CA SER A 435 2.11 -39.30 7.26
C SER A 435 3.24 -39.63 8.23
N LEU A 436 2.93 -40.08 9.46
CA LEU A 436 3.92 -40.56 10.45
C LEU A 436 4.63 -41.84 10.01
N GLU A 437 3.97 -42.66 9.19
CA GLU A 437 4.51 -43.90 8.63
C GLU A 437 5.13 -43.71 7.23
N THR A 438 5.01 -42.50 6.67
CA THR A 438 5.57 -42.18 5.34
C THR A 438 6.99 -41.68 5.51
N ARG A 439 7.97 -42.41 4.96
CA ARG A 439 9.36 -41.93 4.90
C ARG A 439 9.47 -40.79 3.90
N ASP A 440 10.23 -39.77 4.27
CA ASP A 440 10.65 -38.76 3.31
C ASP A 440 11.50 -39.42 2.21
N ILE A 441 11.20 -39.10 0.95
CA ILE A 441 11.82 -39.76 -0.20
C ILE A 441 13.31 -39.43 -0.32
N ASN A 442 13.71 -38.22 0.07
CA ASN A 442 15.08 -37.74 -0.12
C ASN A 442 16.03 -38.23 0.98
N THR A 443 15.56 -38.21 2.23
CA THR A 443 16.37 -38.59 3.41
C THR A 443 16.13 -40.03 3.86
N HIS A 444 15.07 -40.68 3.36
CA HIS A 444 14.58 -41.98 3.82
C HIS A 444 14.27 -42.03 5.33
N MET A 445 14.07 -40.87 5.97
CA MET A 445 13.76 -40.75 7.38
C MET A 445 12.25 -40.65 7.62
N TYR A 446 11.79 -41.20 8.74
CA TYR A 446 10.43 -40.93 9.24
C TYR A 446 10.33 -39.53 9.85
N PRO A 447 9.13 -38.93 9.97
CA PRO A 447 8.97 -37.60 10.55
C PRO A 447 9.61 -37.40 11.93
N PHE A 448 9.53 -38.40 12.83
CA PHE A 448 10.17 -38.28 14.15
C PHE A 448 11.71 -38.25 14.08
N MET A 449 12.29 -38.92 13.08
CA MET A 449 13.73 -38.90 12.81
C MET A 449 14.15 -37.58 12.18
N LEU A 450 13.35 -37.03 11.26
CA LEU A 450 13.55 -35.68 10.71
C LEU A 450 13.54 -34.63 11.81
N ALA A 451 12.60 -34.74 12.76
CA ALA A 451 12.51 -33.83 13.89
C ALA A 451 13.78 -33.91 14.75
N ALA A 452 14.38 -35.11 14.91
CA ALA A 452 15.62 -35.28 15.66
C ALA A 452 16.87 -34.79 14.90
N SER A 453 16.91 -34.97 13.58
CA SER A 453 18.09 -34.64 12.75
C SER A 453 18.22 -33.14 12.45
N THR A 454 17.11 -32.43 12.35
CA THR A 454 17.06 -30.98 12.11
C THR A 454 17.71 -30.14 13.21
N ALA A 455 17.96 -30.71 14.41
CA ALA A 455 18.68 -30.05 15.50
C ALA A 455 20.15 -29.71 15.21
N SER A 456 20.74 -30.29 14.16
CA SER A 456 22.18 -30.19 13.90
C SER A 456 22.65 -28.87 13.27
N TYR A 457 21.76 -27.98 12.82
CA TYR A 457 22.11 -26.82 11.99
C TYR A 457 22.03 -25.45 12.69
N VAL A 458 22.20 -25.36 14.01
CA VAL A 458 22.17 -24.08 14.73
C VAL A 458 23.60 -23.58 14.99
N PRO A 459 24.00 -22.41 14.46
CA PRO A 459 25.38 -21.92 14.56
C PRO A 459 25.78 -21.39 15.95
N ASN A 460 24.82 -21.13 16.85
CA ASN A 460 25.05 -20.61 18.20
C ASN A 460 24.78 -21.68 19.27
N GLU A 461 25.73 -21.89 20.20
CA GLU A 461 25.64 -22.92 21.25
C GLU A 461 24.44 -22.71 22.22
N GLU A 462 24.09 -21.46 22.52
CA GLU A 462 22.95 -21.17 23.42
C GLU A 462 21.61 -21.47 22.75
N GLU A 463 21.46 -21.06 21.49
CA GLU A 463 20.27 -21.38 20.69
C GLU A 463 20.18 -22.89 20.42
N PHE A 464 21.33 -23.56 20.25
CA PHE A 464 21.41 -25.00 20.03
C PHE A 464 20.79 -25.79 21.20
N LYS A 465 21.10 -25.43 22.47
CA LYS A 465 20.53 -26.13 23.64
C LYS A 465 19.01 -25.99 23.71
N SER A 466 18.50 -24.79 23.43
CA SER A 466 17.05 -24.56 23.36
C SER A 466 16.43 -25.36 22.21
N TYR A 467 17.05 -25.33 21.03
CA TYR A 467 16.57 -26.03 19.84
C TYR A 467 16.54 -27.54 20.04
N GLN A 468 17.60 -28.13 20.58
CA GLN A 468 17.70 -29.56 20.86
C GLN A 468 16.56 -30.03 21.78
N LYS A 469 16.23 -29.24 22.81
CA LYS A 469 15.10 -29.54 23.70
C LYS A 469 13.76 -29.57 22.95
N HIS A 470 13.53 -28.61 22.05
CA HIS A 470 12.29 -28.55 21.25
C HIS A 470 12.19 -29.69 20.24
N SER A 471 13.28 -29.95 19.51
CA SER A 471 13.40 -31.06 18.56
C SER A 471 13.12 -32.41 19.23
N LEU A 472 13.75 -32.70 20.37
CA LEU A 472 13.50 -33.93 21.14
C LEU A 472 12.05 -34.03 21.63
N ASN A 473 11.45 -32.92 22.05
CA ASN A 473 10.04 -32.91 22.43
C ASN A 473 9.14 -33.22 21.23
N ILE A 474 9.37 -32.60 20.06
CA ILE A 474 8.60 -32.90 18.84
C ILE A 474 8.76 -34.38 18.46
N SER A 475 9.99 -34.90 18.40
CA SER A 475 10.23 -36.32 18.12
C SER A 475 9.48 -37.24 19.09
N TYR A 476 9.51 -36.94 20.39
CA TYR A 476 8.79 -37.69 21.40
C TYR A 476 7.27 -37.64 21.19
N GLN A 477 6.70 -36.47 20.91
CA GLN A 477 5.25 -36.34 20.66
C GLN A 477 4.82 -37.08 19.38
N LEU A 478 5.63 -37.03 18.32
CA LEU A 478 5.36 -37.77 17.08
C LEU A 478 5.37 -39.29 17.32
N LEU A 479 6.34 -39.80 18.09
CA LEU A 479 6.39 -41.22 18.49
C LEU A 479 5.19 -41.62 19.34
N ARG A 480 4.75 -40.74 20.25
CA ARG A 480 3.57 -40.97 21.08
C ARG A 480 2.29 -41.01 20.25
N ALA A 481 2.19 -40.19 19.21
CA ALA A 481 1.03 -40.14 18.33
C ALA A 481 0.89 -41.39 17.45
N CYS A 482 2.01 -42.05 17.08
CA CYS A 482 1.98 -43.29 16.30
C CYS A 482 3.04 -44.31 16.77
N PRO A 483 2.75 -45.08 17.85
CA PRO A 483 3.68 -46.09 18.37
C PRO A 483 3.96 -47.24 17.40
N THR A 484 3.11 -47.44 16.38
CA THR A 484 3.30 -48.49 15.35
C THR A 484 4.53 -48.25 14.50
N VAL A 485 4.92 -46.99 14.27
CA VAL A 485 6.14 -46.64 13.51
C VAL A 485 7.38 -47.29 14.12
N LEU A 486 7.48 -47.38 15.45
CA LEU A 486 8.59 -48.05 16.12
C LEU A 486 8.62 -49.55 15.84
N ARG A 487 7.45 -50.20 15.80
CA ARG A 487 7.39 -51.63 15.47
C ARG A 487 7.86 -51.86 14.05
N THR A 488 7.33 -51.09 13.09
CA THR A 488 7.72 -51.16 11.68
C THR A 488 9.21 -50.91 11.49
N PHE A 489 9.78 -49.93 12.21
CA PHE A 489 11.20 -49.63 12.18
C PHE A 489 12.06 -50.74 12.79
N MET A 490 11.65 -51.36 13.90
CA MET A 490 12.40 -52.46 14.51
C MET A 490 12.34 -53.77 13.71
N THR A 491 11.31 -53.94 12.88
CA THR A 491 11.14 -55.15 12.03
C THR A 491 11.78 -55.03 10.66
N ALA A 492 12.08 -53.82 10.20
CA ALA A 492 12.75 -53.53 8.92
C ALA A 492 14.26 -53.48 9.12
#